data_AF-A0A645JHX1-F1
#
_entry.id   AF-A0A645JHX1-F1
#
_cell.length_a   1.000
_cell.length_b   1.000
_cell.length_c   1.000
_cell.angle_alpha   90.00
_cell.angle_beta   90.00
_cell.angle_gamma   90.00
#
_symmetry.space_group_name_H-M   'P 1'
#
loop_
_entity.id
_entity.type
_entity.pdbx_description
1 polymer ?
#
loop_
_entity_poly.entity_id
_entity_poly.type
_entity_poly.pdbx_seq_one_letter_code
_entity_poly.pdbx_strand_id
1 'polypeptide(L)'
;MRQKRWTRFANVDSLDEYYRLLARGKRPLAETICLTPRDEMFECVMLGLRLVRGMERTKFSSRFGLDVAEAYPLAMEKLRKRGWVNETEDAISLNRIGLDLQNEALGFFM
;
A
#
# COMPACT_ATOMS: atom_id res chain seq x y z
N MET A 1 16.03 12.41 -14.11
CA MET A 1 16.04 10.92 -14.11
C MET A 1 15.19 10.46 -12.94
N ARG A 2 14.11 9.68 -13.16
CA ARG A 2 13.35 9.08 -12.04
C ARG A 2 14.30 8.12 -11.34
N GLN A 3 14.59 8.35 -10.05
CA GLN A 3 15.29 7.34 -9.26
C GLN A 3 14.51 6.02 -9.39
N LYS A 4 15.21 4.88 -9.56
CA LYS A 4 14.61 3.53 -9.60
C LYS A 4 14.03 3.08 -8.24
N ARG A 5 13.64 4.02 -7.38
CA ARG A 5 13.05 3.77 -6.06
C ARG A 5 11.67 4.41 -6.02
N TRP A 6 10.77 3.78 -5.28
CA TRP A 6 9.45 4.33 -5.08
C TRP A 6 9.55 5.59 -4.24
N THR A 7 8.86 6.63 -4.70
CA THR A 7 8.95 7.96 -4.12
C THR A 7 7.55 8.54 -4.01
N ARG A 8 7.21 9.01 -2.81
CA ARG A 8 6.02 9.82 -2.57
C ARG A 8 6.37 11.29 -2.66
N PHE A 9 5.47 12.05 -3.25
CA PHE A 9 5.59 13.49 -3.34
C PHE A 9 4.39 14.10 -2.62
N ALA A 10 4.63 15.11 -1.80
CA ALA A 10 3.58 15.95 -1.25
C ALA A 10 3.74 17.35 -1.81
N ASN A 11 2.63 17.96 -2.19
CA ASN A 11 2.63 19.38 -2.51
C ASN A 11 2.53 20.20 -1.23
N VAL A 12 2.79 21.51 -1.32
CA VAL A 12 2.45 22.46 -0.25
C VAL A 12 0.97 22.34 0.10
N ASP A 13 0.66 22.45 1.38
CA ASP A 13 -0.67 22.28 1.95
C ASP A 13 -1.56 23.53 1.80
N SER A 14 -0.94 24.71 1.76
CA SER A 14 -1.61 25.99 1.50
C SER A 14 -1.95 26.18 0.03
N LEU A 15 -3.24 26.41 -0.25
CA LEU A 15 -3.70 26.78 -1.60
C LEU A 15 -3.04 28.06 -2.11
N ASP A 16 -2.87 29.07 -1.25
CA ASP A 16 -2.24 30.34 -1.64
C ASP A 16 -0.78 30.16 -2.05
N GLU A 17 -0.04 29.31 -1.34
CA GLU A 17 1.33 28.96 -1.72
C GLU A 17 1.39 28.11 -2.99
N TYR A 18 0.46 27.15 -3.11
CA TYR A 18 0.32 26.31 -4.28
C TYR A 18 0.15 27.17 -5.55
N TYR A 19 -0.79 28.12 -5.53
CA TYR A 19 -1.02 29.04 -6.64
C TYR A 19 0.19 29.95 -6.92
N ARG A 20 0.82 30.51 -5.88
CA ARG A 20 2.01 31.38 -6.05
C ARG A 20 3.17 30.64 -6.72
N LEU A 21 3.37 29.36 -6.40
CA LEU A 21 4.43 28.55 -7.02
C LEU A 21 4.11 28.25 -8.48
N LEU A 22 2.87 27.84 -8.79
CA LEU A 22 2.44 27.59 -10.16
C LEU A 22 2.51 28.83 -11.04
N ALA A 23 2.07 30.00 -10.54
CA ALA A 23 2.14 31.27 -11.27
C ALA A 23 3.57 31.68 -11.64
N ARG A 24 4.58 31.15 -10.94
CA ARG A 24 6.01 31.36 -11.21
C ARG A 24 6.63 30.23 -12.05
N GLY A 25 5.81 29.32 -12.59
CA GLY A 25 6.26 28.15 -13.36
C GLY A 25 6.97 27.08 -12.53
N LYS A 26 6.82 27.10 -11.19
CA LYS A 26 7.45 26.12 -10.29
C LYS A 26 6.44 25.06 -9.88
N ARG A 27 6.91 23.82 -9.72
CA ARG A 27 6.10 22.74 -9.12
C ARG A 27 5.91 23.04 -7.63
N PRO A 28 4.69 22.92 -7.09
CA PRO A 28 4.37 23.25 -5.69
C PRO A 28 4.79 22.12 -4.74
N LEU A 29 6.01 21.60 -4.88
CA LEU A 29 6.51 20.43 -4.17
C LEU A 29 7.00 20.80 -2.77
N ALA A 30 6.38 20.24 -1.73
CA ALA A 30 6.82 20.41 -0.35
C ALA A 30 7.76 19.28 0.10
N GLU A 31 7.40 18.03 -0.21
CA GLU A 31 8.16 16.87 0.25
C GLU A 31 8.39 15.85 -0.85
N THR A 32 9.53 15.16 -0.74
CA THR A 32 9.90 13.99 -1.55
C THR A 32 10.42 12.92 -0.62
N ILE A 33 9.66 11.84 -0.46
CA ILE A 33 9.98 10.74 0.45
C ILE A 33 10.33 9.51 -0.38
N CYS A 34 11.58 9.06 -0.30
CA CYS A 34 11.98 7.78 -0.87
C CYS A 34 11.55 6.65 0.09
N LEU A 35 10.72 5.74 -0.40
CA LEU A 35 10.21 4.62 0.41
C LEU A 35 11.32 3.60 0.67
N THR A 36 11.32 3.04 1.87
CA THR A 36 12.08 1.82 2.15
C THR A 36 11.42 0.64 1.44
N PRO A 37 12.14 -0.48 1.18
CA PRO A 37 11.52 -1.68 0.62
C PRO A 37 10.35 -2.21 1.47
N ARG A 38 10.43 -2.05 2.80
CA ARG A 38 9.35 -2.42 3.73
C ARG A 38 8.12 -1.53 3.54
N ASP A 39 8.30 -0.21 3.46
CA ASP A 39 7.18 0.72 3.27
C ASP A 39 6.52 0.52 1.91
N GLU A 40 7.32 0.30 0.86
CA GLU A 40 6.79 -0.01 -0.47
C GLU A 40 5.94 -1.29 -0.45
N MET A 41 6.43 -2.33 0.22
CA MET A 41 5.70 -3.60 0.34
C MET A 41 4.41 -3.43 1.13
N PHE A 42 4.45 -2.73 2.25
CA PHE A 42 3.27 -2.42 3.05
C PHE A 42 2.25 -1.58 2.27
N GLU A 43 2.68 -0.54 1.55
CA GLU A 43 1.78 0.26 0.71
C GLU A 43 1.13 -0.58 -0.40
N CYS A 44 1.87 -1.54 -0.98
CA CYS A 44 1.32 -2.49 -1.95
C CYS A 44 0.23 -3.38 -1.33
N VAL A 45 0.48 -3.96 -0.15
CA VAL A 45 -0.53 -4.74 0.59
C VAL A 45 -1.74 -3.87 0.94
N MET A 46 -1.49 -2.66 1.43
CA MET A 46 -2.52 -1.74 1.86
C MET A 46 -3.48 -1.36 0.73
N LEU A 47 -2.94 -1.02 -0.44
CA LEU A 47 -3.75 -0.73 -1.62
C LEU A 47 -4.43 -1.99 -2.17
N GLY A 48 -3.73 -3.14 -2.16
CA GLY A 48 -4.25 -4.41 -2.67
C GLY A 48 -5.45 -4.92 -1.88
N LEU A 49 -5.36 -4.95 -0.55
CA LEU A 49 -6.44 -5.38 0.34
C LEU A 49 -7.59 -4.36 0.43
N ARG A 50 -7.39 -3.14 -0.11
CA ARG A 50 -8.47 -2.16 -0.32
C ARG A 50 -9.38 -2.48 -1.50
N LEU A 51 -8.93 -3.34 -2.42
CA LEU A 51 -9.72 -3.77 -3.56
C LEU A 51 -10.57 -4.99 -3.19
N VAL A 52 -11.82 -5.03 -3.65
CA VAL A 52 -12.70 -6.21 -3.49
C VAL A 52 -12.07 -7.46 -4.07
N ARG A 53 -11.45 -7.36 -5.26
CA ARG A 53 -10.71 -8.47 -5.89
C ARG A 53 -9.43 -8.86 -5.16
N GLY A 54 -8.99 -8.05 -4.20
CA GLY A 54 -7.73 -8.23 -3.50
C GLY A 54 -6.50 -8.02 -4.38
N MET A 55 -5.43 -8.71 -3.98
CA MET A 55 -4.11 -8.65 -4.57
C MET A 55 -3.73 -10.01 -5.16
N GLU A 56 -3.24 -10.00 -6.40
CA GLU A 56 -2.69 -11.17 -7.08
C GLU A 56 -1.33 -11.53 -6.48
N ARG A 57 -1.18 -12.78 -6.03
CA ARG A 57 0.02 -13.30 -5.36
C ARG A 57 1.22 -13.31 -6.30
N THR A 58 1.03 -13.70 -7.55
CA THR A 58 2.07 -13.73 -8.59
C THR A 58 2.62 -12.33 -8.89
N LYS A 59 1.77 -11.29 -8.91
CA LYS A 59 2.22 -9.90 -9.09
C LYS A 59 3.00 -9.39 -7.89
N PHE A 60 2.55 -9.74 -6.68
CA PHE A 60 3.25 -9.40 -5.46
C PHE A 60 4.62 -10.08 -5.39
N SER A 61 4.69 -11.39 -5.62
CA SER A 61 5.94 -12.15 -5.59
C SER A 61 6.90 -11.75 -6.70
N SER A 62 6.41 -11.48 -7.92
CA SER A 62 7.25 -10.94 -9.00
C SER A 62 7.88 -9.59 -8.65
N ARG A 63 7.21 -8.79 -7.81
CA ARG A 63 7.68 -7.47 -7.38
C ARG A 63 8.64 -7.53 -6.20
N PHE A 64 8.38 -8.40 -5.21
CA PHE A 64 9.09 -8.41 -3.93
C PHE A 64 9.96 -9.66 -3.70
N GLY A 65 9.87 -10.66 -4.56
CA GLY A 65 10.62 -11.92 -4.46
C GLY A 65 10.08 -12.91 -3.43
N LEU A 66 8.94 -12.63 -2.80
CA LEU A 66 8.32 -13.42 -1.73
C LEU A 66 6.80 -13.44 -1.92
N ASP A 67 6.13 -14.53 -1.53
CA ASP A 67 4.69 -14.50 -1.36
C ASP A 67 4.28 -13.62 -0.17
N VAL A 68 3.09 -13.01 -0.22
CA VAL A 68 2.60 -12.14 0.86
C VAL A 68 2.44 -12.87 2.19
N ALA A 69 2.10 -14.17 2.19
CA ALA A 69 1.99 -14.95 3.41
C ALA A 69 3.36 -15.30 4.02
N GLU A 70 4.42 -15.31 3.21
CA GLU A 70 5.80 -15.46 3.67
C GLU A 70 6.34 -14.13 4.21
N ALA A 71 6.00 -13.02 3.55
CA ALA A 71 6.40 -11.68 3.97
C ALA A 71 5.71 -11.24 5.28
N TYR A 72 4.45 -11.65 5.50
CA TYR A 72 3.64 -11.25 6.65
C TYR A 72 2.91 -12.43 7.32
N PRO A 73 3.65 -13.44 7.83
CA PRO A 73 3.06 -14.67 8.34
C PRO A 73 2.12 -14.41 9.54
N LEU A 74 2.54 -13.54 10.47
CA LEU A 74 1.74 -13.18 11.64
C LEU A 74 0.47 -12.39 11.28
N ALA A 75 0.54 -11.50 10.29
CA ALA A 75 -0.62 -10.73 9.85
C ALA A 75 -1.65 -11.65 9.22
N MET A 76 -1.21 -12.53 8.33
CA MET A 76 -2.05 -13.51 7.67
C MET A 76 -2.66 -14.50 8.66
N GLU A 77 -1.89 -14.96 9.66
CA GLU A 77 -2.43 -15.81 10.73
C GLU A 77 -3.56 -15.12 11.50
N LYS A 78 -3.41 -13.83 11.86
CA LYS A 78 -4.46 -13.06 12.53
C LYS A 78 -5.71 -12.92 11.66
N LEU A 79 -5.55 -12.63 10.36
CA LEU A 79 -6.68 -12.55 9.43
C LEU A 79 -7.42 -13.89 9.29
N ARG A 80 -6.68 -15.00 9.19
CA ARG A 80 -7.24 -16.36 9.13
C ARG A 80 -8.01 -16.71 10.39
N LYS A 81 -7.39 -16.49 11.57
CA LYS A 81 -8.03 -16.75 12.88
C LYS A 81 -9.32 -15.97 13.08
N ARG A 82 -9.40 -14.75 12.54
CA ARG A 82 -10.59 -13.91 12.60
C ARG A 82 -11.60 -14.19 11.47
N GLY A 83 -11.24 -15.00 10.48
CA GLY A 83 -12.09 -15.30 9.32
C GLY A 83 -12.35 -14.07 8.46
N TRP A 84 -11.36 -13.20 8.27
CA TRP A 84 -11.50 -11.91 7.55
C TRP A 84 -10.97 -11.94 6.12
N VAL A 85 -10.33 -13.04 5.72
CA VAL A 85 -9.60 -13.15 4.46
C VAL A 85 -10.19 -14.26 3.59
N ASN A 86 -10.24 -14.01 2.29
CA ASN A 86 -10.41 -15.02 1.26
C ASN A 86 -9.03 -15.27 0.65
N GLU A 87 -8.52 -16.49 0.81
CA GLU A 87 -7.26 -16.91 0.22
C GLU A 87 -7.53 -17.95 -0.87
N THR A 88 -6.99 -17.67 -2.04
CA THR A 88 -6.95 -18.59 -3.17
C THR A 88 -5.49 -18.83 -3.57
N GLU A 89 -5.28 -19.73 -4.52
CA GLU A 89 -3.96 -19.94 -5.12
C GLU A 89 -3.46 -18.68 -5.85
N ASP A 90 -4.36 -17.92 -6.47
CA ASP A 90 -4.00 -16.77 -7.31
C ASP A 90 -3.98 -15.44 -6.56
N ALA A 91 -4.86 -15.27 -5.56
CA ALA A 91 -5.11 -13.98 -4.93
C ALA A 91 -5.43 -14.08 -3.43
N ILE A 92 -5.14 -12.97 -2.74
CA ILE A 92 -5.55 -12.73 -1.35
C ILE A 92 -6.43 -11.48 -1.32
N SER A 93 -7.65 -11.61 -0.81
CA SER A 93 -8.57 -10.49 -0.62
C SER A 93 -9.18 -10.52 0.78
N LEU A 94 -9.68 -9.38 1.24
CA LEU A 94 -10.57 -9.38 2.40
C LEU A 94 -11.96 -9.87 1.95
N ASN A 95 -12.66 -10.58 2.84
CA ASN A 95 -14.07 -10.89 2.64
C ASN A 95 -14.95 -9.71 3.11
N ARG A 96 -16.28 -9.84 3.06
CA ARG A 96 -17.20 -8.75 3.46
C ARG A 96 -16.89 -8.20 4.86
N ILE A 97 -16.73 -9.07 5.85
CA ILE A 97 -16.44 -8.68 7.23
C ILE A 97 -15.06 -8.03 7.34
N GLY A 98 -14.05 -8.63 6.67
CA GLY A 98 -12.71 -8.07 6.64
C GLY A 98 -12.67 -6.67 6.01
N LEU A 99 -13.49 -6.42 4.99
CA LEU A 99 -13.62 -5.09 4.38
C LEU A 99 -14.30 -4.08 5.32
N ASP A 100 -15.32 -4.49 6.07
CA ASP A 100 -15.95 -3.63 7.08
C ASP A 100 -14.95 -3.24 8.20
N LEU A 101 -13.98 -4.12 8.47
CA LEU A 101 -12.92 -3.95 9.48
C LEU A 101 -11.53 -3.69 8.85
N GLN A 102 -11.50 -3.14 7.63
CA GLN A 102 -10.30 -3.07 6.81
C GLN A 102 -9.15 -2.31 7.47
N ASN A 103 -9.41 -1.19 8.15
CA ASN A 103 -8.34 -0.44 8.81
C ASN A 103 -7.69 -1.26 9.94
N GLU A 104 -8.47 -2.07 10.67
CA GLU A 104 -7.92 -2.96 11.70
C GLU A 104 -7.16 -4.14 11.07
N ALA A 105 -7.70 -4.72 10.00
CA ALA A 105 -7.04 -5.77 9.22
C ALA A 105 -5.66 -5.31 8.71
N LEU A 106 -5.57 -4.07 8.20
CA LEU A 106 -4.32 -3.46 7.74
C LEU A 106 -3.34 -3.20 8.89
N GLY A 107 -3.83 -2.93 10.10
CA GLY A 107 -3.01 -2.76 11.29
C GLY A 107 -2.19 -3.99 11.68
N PHE A 108 -2.52 -5.17 11.15
CA PHE A 108 -1.72 -6.37 11.36
C PHE A 108 -0.43 -6.44 10.55
N PHE A 109 -0.31 -5.63 9.50
CA PHE A 109 0.83 -5.60 8.59
C PHE A 109 1.85 -4.50 8.94
N MET A 110 1.56 -3.69 9.97
CA MET A 110 2.48 -2.71 10.55
C MET A 110 3.28 -3.35 11.68
#